data_AF-A0AB35YK78-F1
#
_entry.id   AF-A0AB35YK78-F1
#
_cell.length_a   1.000
_cell.length_b   1.000
_cell.length_c   1.000
_cell.angle_alpha   90.00
_cell.angle_beta   90.00
_cell.angle_gamma   90.00
#
_symmetry.space_group_name_H-M   'P 1'
#
loop_
_entity.id
_entity.type
_entity.pdbx_description
1 polymer ?
#
loop_
_entity_poly.entity_id
_entity_poly.type
_entity_poly.pdbx_seq_one_letter_code
_entity_poly.pdbx_strand_id
1 'polypeptide(L)' 'MAKKVVLNCEKCGSRNYTFPAKEGSTVRLELKKFCSHCNEHTVHKQTL' A
#
# COMPACT_ATOMS: atom_id res chain seq x y z
N MET A 1 4.41 -5.24 19.50
CA MET A 1 3.25 -4.63 18.82
C MET A 1 3.49 -4.74 17.31
N ALA A 2 2.69 -5.51 16.58
CA ALA A 2 2.91 -5.67 15.15
C ALA A 2 2.61 -4.34 14.43
N LYS A 3 3.65 -3.70 13.89
CA LYS A 3 3.49 -2.50 13.05
C LYS A 3 2.70 -2.91 11.81
N LYS A 4 1.58 -2.25 11.54
CA LYS A 4 0.78 -2.45 10.33
C LYS A 4 1.02 -1.26 9.42
N VAL A 5 1.22 -1.53 8.15
CA VAL A 5 1.48 -0.50 7.14
C VAL A 5 0.34 -0.49 6.15
N VAL A 6 -0.17 0.70 5.89
CA VAL A 6 -1.29 0.92 4.98
C VAL A 6 -0.71 1.32 3.64
N LEU A 7 -1.17 0.70 2.55
CA LEU A 7 -0.85 1.16 1.21
C LEU A 7 -1.96 2.01 0.62
N ASN A 8 -1.58 3.18 0.12
CA ASN A 8 -2.44 4.07 -0.63
C ASN A 8 -2.22 3.87 -2.12
N CYS A 9 -3.31 3.88 -2.89
CA CYS A 9 -3.19 3.95 -4.34
C CYS A 9 -2.65 5.32 -4.79
N GLU A 10 -1.72 5.33 -5.73
CA GLU A 10 -1.13 6.56 -6.27
C GLU A 10 -2.13 7.41 -7.09
N LYS A 11 -3.13 6.78 -7.73
CA LYS A 11 -4.14 7.51 -8.53
C LYS A 11 -5.34 7.98 -7.70
N CYS A 12 -5.95 7.07 -6.95
CA CYS A 12 -7.19 7.33 -6.21
C CYS A 12 -6.94 7.84 -4.77
N GLY A 13 -5.72 7.73 -4.24
CA GLY A 13 -5.41 8.01 -2.83
C GLY A 13 -6.05 7.03 -1.84
N SER A 14 -6.84 6.07 -2.32
CA SER A 14 -7.60 5.13 -1.49
C SER A 14 -6.66 4.19 -0.74
N ARG A 15 -6.92 4.06 0.57
CA ARG A 15 -6.18 3.20 1.51
C ARG A 15 -6.82 1.82 1.53
N ASN A 16 -6.50 1.00 0.53
CA ASN A 16 -7.23 -0.23 0.26
C ASN A 16 -6.55 -1.50 0.80
N TYR A 17 -5.26 -1.42 1.17
CA TYR A 17 -4.50 -2.57 1.62
C TYR A 17 -3.75 -2.30 2.91
N THR A 18 -3.79 -3.26 3.82
CA THR A 18 -3.02 -3.23 5.06
C THR A 18 -2.14 -4.45 5.12
N PHE A 19 -0.83 -4.26 5.26
CA PHE A 19 0.13 -5.34 5.40
C PHE A 19 0.78 -5.30 6.78
N PRO A 20 1.12 -6.46 7.36
CA PRO A 20 2.01 -6.50 8.51
C PRO A 20 3.39 -6.00 8.05
N ALA A 21 3.90 -4.96 8.71
CA ALA A 21 5.26 -4.49 8.46
C ALA A 21 6.23 -5.58 8.91
N LYS A 22 7.14 -6.00 8.01
CA LYS A 22 8.28 -6.80 8.42
C LYS A 22 9.25 -5.91 9.19
N GLU A 23 9.56 -6.31 10.41
CA GLU A 23 10.57 -5.69 11.26
C GLU A 23 11.93 -5.85 10.55
N GLY A 24 12.45 -4.78 9.96
CA GLY A 24 13.75 -4.76 9.27
C GLY A 24 13.75 -4.22 7.84
N SER A 25 12.59 -4.10 7.18
CA SER A 25 12.51 -3.48 5.85
C SER A 25 12.36 -1.96 5.96
N THR A 26 13.47 -1.23 5.74
CA THR A 26 13.52 0.23 5.56
C THR A 26 13.05 0.68 4.18
N VAL A 27 12.80 -0.27 3.28
CA VAL A 27 12.35 -0.03 1.91
C VAL A 27 10.85 0.26 1.90
N ARG A 28 10.47 1.41 1.33
CA ARG A 28 9.07 1.76 1.06
C ARG A 28 8.46 0.67 0.16
N LEU A 29 7.39 0.02 0.63
CA LEU A 29 6.69 -0.98 -0.16
C LEU A 29 5.89 -0.30 -1.27
N GLU A 30 6.18 -0.68 -2.53
CA GLU A 30 5.44 -0.26 -3.72
C GLU A 30 4.93 -1.53 -4.44
N LEU A 31 3.61 -1.70 -4.49
CA LEU A 31 2.99 -2.90 -5.05
C LEU A 31 1.96 -2.52 -6.12
N LYS A 32 2.04 -3.14 -7.29
CA LYS A 32 0.97 -3.02 -8.29
C LYS A 32 -0.22 -3.88 -7.87
N LYS A 33 -1.31 -3.23 -7.51
CA LYS A 33 -2.60 -3.86 -7.13
C LYS A 33 -3.74 -3.17 -7.87
N PHE A 34 -4.86 -3.86 -7.96
CA PHE A 34 -6.06 -3.32 -8.57
C PHE A 34 -6.71 -2.29 -7.62
N CYS A 35 -6.87 -1.03 -8.03
CA CYS A 35 -7.72 -0.07 -7.29
C CYS A 35 -9.15 -0.23 -7.82
N SER A 36 -10.08 -0.72 -6.98
CA SER A 36 -11.51 -0.81 -7.30
C SER A 36 -12.14 0.54 -7.60
N HIS A 37 -11.52 1.63 -7.15
CA HIS A 37 -11.98 3.00 -7.45
C HIS A 37 -11.54 3.48 -8.84
N CYS A 38 -10.37 3.04 -9.33
CA CYS A 38 -9.89 3.38 -10.68
C CYS A 38 -10.26 2.31 -11.72
N ASN A 39 -10.69 1.12 -11.29
CA ASN A 39 -10.91 -0.07 -12.14
C ASN A 39 -9.68 -0.48 -12.96
N GLU A 40 -8.49 -0.25 -12.44
CA GLU A 40 -7.22 -0.57 -13.11
C GLU A 40 -6.13 -0.95 -12.09
N HIS A 41 -5.09 -1.61 -12.59
CA HIS A 41 -3.91 -1.95 -11.79
C HIS A 41 -3.01 -0.73 -11.63
N THR A 42 -2.93 -0.21 -10.41
CA THR A 42 -2.16 0.97 -10.05
C THR A 42 -1.07 0.61 -9.04
N VAL A 43 -0.06 1.45 -8.98
CA VAL A 43 0.96 1.36 -7.93
C VAL A 43 0.33 1.83 -6.62
N HIS A 44 0.43 0.97 -5.61
CA HIS A 44 0.06 1.29 -4.24
C HIS A 44 1.36 1.48 -3.45
N LYS A 45 1.49 2.63 -2.79
CA LYS A 45 2.70 2.99 -2.03
C LYS A 45 2.41 2.89 -0.55
N GLN A 46 3.43 2.55 0.23
CA GLN A 46 3.33 2.55 1.67
C GLN A 46 3.17 3.97 2.21
N THR A 47 2.04 4.21 2.87
CA THR A 47 1.85 5.38 3.73
C THR A 47 2.38 5.06 5.13
N LEU A 48 3.12 6.02 5.70
CA LEU A 48 3.77 5.94 7.02
C LEU A 48 2.75 5.68 8.14
#